data_AF-A0A4P5XU89-F1
#
_entry.id   AF-A0A4P5XU89-F1
#
_cell.length_a   1.000
_cell.length_b   1.000
_cell.length_c   1.000
_cell.angle_alpha   90.00
_cell.angle_beta   90.00
_cell.angle_gamma   90.00
#
_symmetry.space_group_name_H-M   'P 1'
#
loop_
_entity.id
_entity.type
_entity.pdbx_description
1 polymer ?
#
loop_
_entity_poly.entity_id
_entity_poly.type
_entity_poly.pdbx_seq_one_letter_code
_entity_poly.pdbx_strand_id
1 'polypeptide(L)'
;MWLASNSFAMDLTQDTRLDPDKVYGSLVIKASNITIDGRGAWIVGEKDQPSNKLKGVAILAEGVSNVTLKNVNAKGWETGLRIVGGEGWTIENCNFSDNFHDPEFGWGENGRRGGIVLERVTKSTLRKNKANRVWDACVLVSSNDNRFVENDCTHGGDGIFVRVLNGWRLFEIPLRANDQWQTSGDLPDKVRALALCFDSWGAPILRLTIDGLAFE
;
A
#
# COMPACT_ATOMS: atom_id res chain seq x y z
N MET A 1 14.07 -7.28 22.57
CA MET A 1 15.52 -7.52 22.44
C MET A 1 15.86 -7.29 20.97
N TRP A 2 16.59 -6.23 20.68
CA TRP A 2 16.83 -5.70 19.33
C TRP A 2 18.19 -6.14 18.79
N LEU A 3 18.23 -6.27 17.45
CA LEU A 3 19.37 -6.32 16.52
C LEU A 3 20.10 -7.65 16.29
N ALA A 4 19.95 -8.16 15.06
CA ALA A 4 21.05 -8.76 14.29
C ALA A 4 20.76 -8.71 12.78
N SER A 5 21.04 -7.57 12.13
CA SER A 5 21.79 -7.54 10.87
C SER A 5 22.14 -6.08 10.55
N ASN A 6 23.42 -5.82 10.28
CA ASN A 6 23.98 -4.49 10.08
C ASN A 6 23.34 -3.78 8.89
N SER A 7 22.42 -2.86 9.18
CA SER A 7 22.20 -1.70 8.31
C SER A 7 21.77 -0.54 9.21
N PHE A 8 22.63 0.47 9.36
CA PHE A 8 22.25 1.68 10.08
C PHE A 8 21.13 2.36 9.32
N ALA A 9 20.06 2.69 10.04
CA ALA A 9 18.98 3.46 9.48
C ALA A 9 19.50 4.84 9.04
N MET A 10 19.28 5.21 7.79
CA MET A 10 19.63 6.54 7.29
C MET A 10 18.47 7.49 7.53
N ASP A 11 18.71 8.52 8.35
CA ASP A 11 17.74 9.59 8.59
C ASP A 11 17.69 10.56 7.40
N LEU A 12 16.49 10.83 6.91
CA LEU A 12 16.22 11.74 5.80
C LEU A 12 15.47 12.96 6.33
N THR A 13 16.14 14.11 6.36
CA THR A 13 15.63 15.36 6.95
C THR A 13 15.48 16.49 5.94
N GLN A 14 15.84 16.26 4.68
CA GLN A 14 15.79 17.22 3.59
C GLN A 14 15.58 16.49 2.25
N ASP A 15 15.33 17.25 1.19
CA ASP A 15 15.32 16.72 -0.17
C ASP A 15 16.56 15.87 -0.44
N THR A 16 16.34 14.63 -0.88
CA THR A 16 17.40 13.65 -1.04
C THR A 16 17.24 12.92 -2.37
N ARG A 17 18.36 12.78 -3.08
CA ARG A 17 18.49 11.90 -4.24
C ARG A 17 19.39 10.74 -3.86
N LEU A 18 18.87 9.52 -3.94
CA LEU A 18 19.68 8.32 -3.72
C LEU A 18 20.52 8.02 -4.95
N ASP A 19 21.63 7.34 -4.71
CA ASP A 19 22.51 6.81 -5.75
C ASP A 19 21.95 5.47 -6.24
N PRO A 20 21.53 5.35 -7.53
CA PRO A 20 20.95 4.11 -8.03
C PRO A 20 21.92 2.92 -8.05
N ASP A 21 23.24 3.19 -8.04
CA ASP A 21 24.27 2.14 -8.05
C ASP A 21 24.58 1.63 -6.63
N LYS A 22 23.98 2.24 -5.61
CA LYS A 22 24.17 1.87 -4.20
C LYS A 22 22.99 1.08 -3.66
N VAL A 23 23.32 0.11 -2.81
CA VAL A 23 22.35 -0.57 -1.95
C VAL A 23 22.34 0.09 -0.57
N TYR A 24 21.14 0.37 -0.09
CA TYR A 24 20.89 1.02 1.20
C TYR A 24 20.30 0.04 2.22
N GLY A 25 20.59 0.32 3.48
CA GLY A 25 19.82 -0.17 4.63
C GLY A 25 18.52 0.58 4.80
N SER A 26 17.86 0.37 5.94
CA SER A 26 16.59 1.04 6.22
C SER A 26 16.71 2.58 6.16
N LEU A 27 15.63 3.24 5.77
CA LEU A 27 15.51 4.69 5.69
C LEU A 27 14.44 5.16 6.67
N VAL A 28 14.70 6.28 7.36
CA VAL A 28 13.73 6.93 8.25
C VAL A 28 13.52 8.35 7.79
N ILE A 29 12.31 8.66 7.34
CA ILE A 29 11.92 10.00 6.89
C ILE A 29 11.48 10.81 8.11
N LYS A 30 12.23 11.87 8.43
CA LYS A 30 12.08 12.67 9.66
C LYS A 30 11.64 14.12 9.42
N ALA A 31 11.42 14.52 8.17
CA ALA A 31 10.94 15.86 7.85
C ALA A 31 9.76 15.84 6.86
N SER A 32 8.89 16.85 7.01
CA SER A 32 7.78 17.15 6.13
C SER A 32 8.20 18.06 4.98
N ASN A 33 7.40 18.13 3.92
CA ASN A 33 7.61 19.03 2.76
C ASN A 33 8.93 18.74 2.02
N ILE A 34 9.27 17.47 1.84
CA ILE A 34 10.50 17.05 1.17
C ILE A 34 10.23 16.01 0.07
N THR A 35 11.18 15.89 -0.84
CA THR A 35 11.21 14.88 -1.89
C THR A 35 12.38 13.93 -1.68
N ILE A 36 12.06 12.64 -1.61
CA ILE A 36 13.01 11.54 -1.66
C ILE A 36 12.89 10.88 -3.03
N ASP A 37 13.89 11.08 -3.88
CA ASP A 37 13.98 10.45 -5.20
C ASP A 37 15.02 9.33 -5.17
N GLY A 38 14.54 8.09 -5.22
CA GLY A 38 15.36 6.90 -5.21
C GLY A 38 16.16 6.70 -6.49
N ARG A 39 15.71 7.26 -7.62
CA ARG A 39 16.33 7.07 -8.95
C ARG A 39 16.55 5.61 -9.38
N GLY A 40 15.85 4.66 -8.75
CA GLY A 40 16.02 3.22 -8.95
C GLY A 40 16.83 2.51 -7.86
N ALA A 41 17.34 3.22 -6.85
CA ALA A 41 18.12 2.65 -5.76
C ALA A 41 17.36 1.55 -5.00
N TRP A 42 18.13 0.60 -4.48
CA TRP A 42 17.61 -0.55 -3.74
C TRP A 42 17.84 -0.41 -2.23
N ILE A 43 16.79 -0.65 -1.46
CA ILE A 43 16.78 -0.78 -0.01
C ILE A 43 16.59 -2.25 0.32
N VAL A 44 17.63 -2.91 0.80
CA VAL A 44 17.65 -4.38 0.89
C VAL A 44 17.86 -4.83 2.32
N GLY A 45 16.90 -5.62 2.80
CA GLY A 45 16.98 -6.27 4.10
C GLY A 45 17.61 -7.65 4.01
N GLU A 46 17.05 -8.61 4.74
CA GLU A 46 17.54 -9.97 4.85
C GLU A 46 17.36 -10.74 3.53
N LYS A 47 18.39 -11.48 3.11
CA LYS A 47 18.41 -12.25 1.84
C LYS A 47 18.31 -13.76 2.04
N ASP A 48 18.77 -14.24 3.18
CA ASP A 48 18.91 -15.68 3.46
C ASP A 48 17.84 -16.20 4.42
N GLN A 49 16.83 -15.37 4.73
CA GLN A 49 15.71 -15.74 5.58
C GLN A 49 14.49 -16.11 4.71
N PRO A 50 13.73 -17.15 5.08
CA PRO A 50 12.43 -17.41 4.50
C PRO A 50 11.53 -16.16 4.57
N SER A 51 10.64 -15.98 3.59
CA SER A 51 9.77 -14.81 3.51
C SER A 51 8.91 -14.60 4.75
N ASN A 52 8.53 -15.67 5.46
CA ASN A 52 7.75 -15.59 6.70
C ASN A 52 8.61 -15.37 7.96
N LYS A 53 9.92 -15.18 7.81
CA LYS A 53 10.86 -14.86 8.90
C LYS A 53 11.46 -13.46 8.78
N LEU A 54 11.28 -12.77 7.66
CA LEU A 54 11.79 -11.41 7.44
C LEU A 54 11.38 -10.44 8.56
N LYS A 55 12.31 -9.56 8.93
CA LYS A 55 12.15 -8.56 10.01
C LYS A 55 12.40 -7.14 9.53
N GLY A 56 11.87 -6.18 10.30
CA GLY A 56 12.17 -4.76 10.14
C GLY A 56 11.40 -4.08 9.00
N VAL A 57 11.61 -2.77 8.89
CA VAL A 57 10.93 -1.90 7.92
C VAL A 57 11.96 -1.26 7.01
N ALA A 58 11.74 -1.32 5.70
CA ALA A 58 12.65 -0.71 4.72
C ALA A 58 12.61 0.81 4.78
N ILE A 59 11.40 1.39 4.78
CA ILE A 59 11.19 2.83 4.83
C ILE A 59 10.14 3.13 5.90
N LEU A 60 10.52 3.92 6.90
CA LEU A 60 9.66 4.33 8.00
C LEU A 60 9.46 5.84 8.00
N ALA A 61 8.24 6.29 8.25
CA ALA A 61 7.95 7.69 8.53
C ALA A 61 6.86 7.80 9.60
N GLU A 62 7.04 8.71 10.55
CA GLU A 62 6.09 8.93 11.65
C GLU A 62 5.81 10.42 11.83
N GLY A 63 4.53 10.82 11.74
CA GLY A 63 4.10 12.20 12.02
C GLY A 63 4.56 13.25 11.01
N VAL A 64 4.98 12.85 9.80
CA VAL A 64 5.43 13.77 8.74
C VAL A 64 4.43 13.81 7.57
N SER A 65 4.36 14.96 6.90
CA SER A 65 3.36 15.28 5.88
C SER A 65 4.00 15.90 4.64
N ASN A 66 3.27 15.92 3.52
CA ASN A 66 3.66 16.53 2.26
C ASN A 66 5.00 16.00 1.73
N VAL A 67 5.23 14.69 1.86
CA VAL A 67 6.45 14.04 1.38
C VAL A 67 6.19 13.36 0.04
N THR A 68 7.09 13.58 -0.91
CA THR A 68 7.13 12.80 -2.16
C THR A 68 8.20 11.73 -2.04
N LEU A 69 7.82 10.46 -2.09
CA LEU A 69 8.71 9.32 -2.19
C LEU A 69 8.56 8.72 -3.59
N LYS A 70 9.62 8.70 -4.40
CA LYS A 70 9.53 8.20 -5.76
C LYS A 70 10.73 7.39 -6.20
N ASN A 71 10.51 6.47 -7.15
CA ASN A 71 11.57 5.71 -7.82
C ASN A 71 12.46 4.88 -6.86
N VAL A 72 11.89 4.31 -5.79
CA VAL A 72 12.63 3.50 -4.82
C VAL A 72 12.22 2.03 -4.92
N ASN A 73 13.17 1.11 -4.78
CA ASN A 73 12.91 -0.32 -4.68
C ASN A 73 13.27 -0.83 -3.27
N ALA A 74 12.42 -1.65 -2.65
CA ALA A 74 12.62 -2.19 -1.32
C ALA A 74 12.15 -3.65 -1.20
N LYS A 75 13.04 -4.55 -0.74
CA LYS A 75 12.77 -5.99 -0.58
C LYS A 75 13.54 -6.62 0.59
N GLY A 76 13.10 -7.80 1.04
CA GLY A 76 13.75 -8.53 2.12
C GLY A 76 13.44 -7.98 3.51
N TRP A 77 12.30 -7.31 3.67
CA TRP A 77 11.86 -6.72 4.94
C TRP A 77 10.56 -7.33 5.43
N GLU A 78 10.26 -7.16 6.72
CA GLU A 78 8.90 -7.43 7.22
C GLU A 78 7.89 -6.48 6.56
N THR A 79 8.26 -5.22 6.37
CA THR A 79 7.42 -4.23 5.68
C THR A 79 8.25 -3.36 4.76
N GLY A 80 7.82 -3.21 3.50
CA GLY A 80 8.48 -2.34 2.52
C GLY A 80 8.37 -0.86 2.86
N LEU A 81 7.14 -0.36 3.08
CA LEU A 81 6.87 1.03 3.48
C LEU A 81 5.90 1.07 4.65
N ARG A 82 6.26 1.78 5.72
CA ARG A 82 5.37 2.03 6.86
C ARG A 82 5.29 3.52 7.15
N ILE A 83 4.07 4.06 7.11
CA ILE A 83 3.80 5.47 7.46
C ILE A 83 2.77 5.50 8.57
N VAL A 84 3.09 6.20 9.66
CA VAL A 84 2.25 6.33 10.84
C VAL A 84 1.97 7.81 11.13
N GLY A 85 0.77 8.27 10.78
CA GLY A 85 0.37 9.67 10.91
C GLY A 85 0.98 10.55 9.82
N GLY A 86 0.15 11.39 9.21
CA GLY A 86 0.57 12.35 8.20
C GLY A 86 -0.50 12.58 7.14
N GLU A 87 -0.29 13.58 6.28
CA GLU A 87 -1.15 13.82 5.13
C GLU A 87 -0.36 14.29 3.90
N GLY A 88 -1.00 14.28 2.73
CA GLY A 88 -0.41 14.87 1.53
C GLY A 88 0.79 14.11 0.96
N TRP A 89 0.93 12.81 1.24
CA TRP A 89 2.01 12.01 0.68
C TRP A 89 1.80 11.74 -0.81
N THR A 90 2.89 11.73 -1.56
CA THR A 90 2.93 11.19 -2.93
C THR A 90 3.91 10.03 -2.96
N ILE A 91 3.42 8.81 -3.19
CA ILE A 91 4.25 7.61 -3.30
C ILE A 91 4.12 7.12 -4.75
N GLU A 92 5.21 7.21 -5.50
CA GLU A 92 5.17 7.06 -6.95
C GLU A 92 6.27 6.18 -7.50
N ASN A 93 5.89 5.25 -8.40
CA ASN A 93 6.86 4.45 -9.15
C ASN A 93 7.86 3.73 -8.24
N CYS A 94 7.39 3.28 -7.07
CA CYS A 94 8.16 2.52 -6.12
C CYS A 94 7.83 1.02 -6.22
N ASN A 95 8.76 0.17 -5.77
CA ASN A 95 8.60 -1.27 -5.74
C ASN A 95 8.82 -1.79 -4.32
N PHE A 96 7.78 -2.32 -3.71
CA PHE A 96 7.75 -2.92 -2.37
C PHE A 96 7.46 -4.42 -2.43
N SER A 97 7.84 -5.08 -3.52
CA SER A 97 7.69 -6.53 -3.72
C SER A 97 8.73 -7.33 -2.94
N ASP A 98 8.50 -8.65 -2.80
CA ASP A 98 9.47 -9.58 -2.19
C ASP A 98 9.83 -9.23 -0.73
N ASN A 99 8.83 -8.75 0.01
CA ASN A 99 8.87 -8.56 1.46
C ASN A 99 8.13 -9.73 2.15
N PHE A 100 7.82 -9.60 3.44
CA PHE A 100 7.20 -10.68 4.20
C PHE A 100 5.99 -11.27 3.48
N HIS A 101 5.97 -12.60 3.40
CA HIS A 101 4.89 -13.41 2.81
C HIS A 101 4.87 -14.78 3.48
N ASP A 102 3.69 -15.28 3.84
CA ASP A 102 3.52 -16.53 4.58
C ASP A 102 2.34 -17.36 4.01
N PRO A 103 2.50 -17.99 2.84
CA PRO A 103 1.40 -18.69 2.17
C PRO A 103 0.90 -19.92 2.95
N GLU A 104 1.71 -20.43 3.89
CA GLU A 104 1.38 -21.58 4.73
C GLU A 104 0.53 -21.21 5.95
N PHE A 105 0.40 -19.92 6.28
CA PHE A 105 -0.34 -19.45 7.46
C PHE A 105 -1.83 -19.84 7.42
N GLY A 106 -2.40 -19.95 6.22
CA GLY A 106 -3.83 -20.17 6.03
C GLY A 106 -4.66 -18.94 6.39
N TRP A 107 -5.89 -19.17 6.84
CA TRP A 107 -6.85 -18.10 7.12
C TRP A 107 -6.60 -17.42 8.47
N GLY A 108 -6.47 -16.10 8.48
CA GLY A 108 -6.49 -15.30 9.70
C GLY A 108 -5.60 -14.06 9.66
N GLU A 109 -5.51 -13.41 10.81
CA GLU A 109 -4.72 -12.20 10.99
C GLU A 109 -3.27 -12.53 11.32
N ASN A 110 -2.37 -12.38 10.34
CA ASN A 110 -0.94 -12.54 10.55
C ASN A 110 -0.21 -11.20 10.64
N GLY A 111 -0.77 -10.22 11.36
CA GLY A 111 -0.18 -8.89 11.54
C GLY A 111 -0.22 -8.01 10.28
N ARG A 112 0.00 -6.70 10.46
CA ARG A 112 -0.05 -5.70 9.39
C ARG A 112 1.34 -5.51 8.79
N ARG A 113 1.65 -6.22 7.71
CA ARG A 113 3.00 -6.31 7.13
C ARG A 113 2.97 -6.77 5.68
N GLY A 114 4.11 -6.71 5.00
CA GLY A 114 4.24 -7.02 3.57
C GLY A 114 4.74 -5.83 2.77
N GLY A 115 3.92 -5.33 1.84
CA GLY A 115 4.28 -4.24 0.94
C GLY A 115 4.21 -2.87 1.61
N ILE A 116 3.01 -2.31 1.69
CA ILE A 116 2.76 -0.93 2.15
C ILE A 116 1.80 -0.95 3.34
N VAL A 117 2.13 -0.22 4.40
CA VAL A 117 1.28 -0.06 5.59
C VAL A 117 1.11 1.42 5.90
N LEU A 118 -0.14 1.90 5.81
CA LEU A 118 -0.51 3.26 6.15
C LEU A 118 -1.45 3.26 7.37
N GLU A 119 -1.03 3.92 8.44
CA GLU A 119 -1.81 4.08 9.66
C GLU A 119 -2.04 5.57 9.94
N ARG A 120 -3.30 6.03 9.98
CA ARG A 120 -3.65 7.45 10.15
C ARG A 120 -3.04 8.38 9.09
N VAL A 121 -2.97 7.92 7.84
CA VAL A 121 -2.46 8.70 6.70
C VAL A 121 -3.61 9.15 5.82
N THR A 122 -3.64 10.43 5.47
CA THR A 122 -4.79 11.02 4.76
C THR A 122 -4.39 11.84 3.54
N LYS A 123 -5.34 12.13 2.64
CA LYS A 123 -5.13 13.05 1.49
C LYS A 123 -3.88 12.73 0.65
N SER A 124 -3.52 11.46 0.54
CA SER A 124 -2.28 11.01 -0.09
C SER A 124 -2.54 10.27 -1.40
N THR A 125 -1.56 10.24 -2.30
CA THR A 125 -1.64 9.55 -3.58
C THR A 125 -0.59 8.46 -3.67
N LEU A 126 -1.03 7.24 -3.98
CA LEU A 126 -0.19 6.10 -4.30
C LEU A 126 -0.39 5.77 -5.78
N ARG A 127 0.63 6.00 -6.60
CA ARG A 127 0.54 5.80 -8.05
C ARG A 127 1.66 4.95 -8.63
N LYS A 128 1.33 4.02 -9.52
CA LYS A 128 2.31 3.21 -10.27
C LYS A 128 3.28 2.43 -9.38
N ASN A 129 2.87 2.06 -8.18
CA ASN A 129 3.70 1.28 -7.28
C ASN A 129 3.48 -0.22 -7.50
N LYS A 130 4.47 -1.02 -7.09
CA LYS A 130 4.39 -2.48 -7.07
C LYS A 130 4.46 -3.00 -5.65
N ALA A 131 3.65 -3.99 -5.31
CA ALA A 131 3.72 -4.71 -4.04
C ALA A 131 3.32 -6.17 -4.28
N ASN A 132 4.18 -6.92 -4.96
CA ASN A 132 3.90 -8.29 -5.39
C ASN A 132 4.65 -9.29 -4.50
N ARG A 133 4.13 -10.51 -4.34
CA ARG A 133 4.75 -11.58 -3.52
C ARG A 133 5.02 -11.11 -2.09
N VAL A 134 3.99 -10.58 -1.46
CA VAL A 134 3.96 -10.08 -0.08
C VAL A 134 2.71 -10.59 0.61
N TRP A 135 2.65 -10.54 1.94
CA TRP A 135 1.50 -10.91 2.75
C TRP A 135 0.31 -9.99 2.44
N ASP A 136 0.42 -8.72 2.81
CA ASP A 136 -0.53 -7.69 2.38
C ASP A 136 0.17 -6.73 1.40
N ALA A 137 -0.40 -6.51 0.22
CA ALA A 137 0.18 -5.55 -0.73
C ALA A 137 0.01 -4.11 -0.26
N CYS A 138 -1.16 -3.74 0.24
CA CYS A 138 -1.36 -2.46 0.93
C CYS A 138 -2.38 -2.56 2.07
N VAL A 139 -1.95 -2.22 3.29
CA VAL A 139 -2.81 -2.13 4.49
C VAL A 139 -3.11 -0.68 4.81
N LEU A 140 -4.39 -0.37 5.03
CA LEU A 140 -4.84 0.96 5.39
C LEU A 140 -5.62 0.91 6.70
N VAL A 141 -5.11 1.56 7.74
CA VAL A 141 -5.75 1.64 9.06
C VAL A 141 -6.06 3.08 9.39
N SER A 142 -7.33 3.38 9.66
CA SER A 142 -7.79 4.74 10.00
C SER A 142 -7.28 5.81 9.01
N SER A 143 -7.18 5.44 7.73
CA SER A 143 -6.57 6.23 6.66
C SER A 143 -7.62 6.51 5.58
N ASN A 144 -7.96 7.79 5.39
CA ASN A 144 -9.04 8.27 4.52
C ASN A 144 -8.54 9.26 3.45
N ASP A 145 -9.37 9.57 2.46
CA ASP A 145 -9.08 10.53 1.38
C ASP A 145 -7.80 10.25 0.57
N ASN A 146 -7.36 8.99 0.52
CA ASN A 146 -6.20 8.58 -0.26
C ASN A 146 -6.60 8.06 -1.63
N ARG A 147 -5.79 8.33 -2.65
CA ARG A 147 -6.01 7.96 -4.05
C ARG A 147 -5.03 6.86 -4.45
N PHE A 148 -5.54 5.78 -5.05
CA PHE A 148 -4.74 4.68 -5.56
C PHE A 148 -4.92 4.62 -7.07
N VAL A 149 -3.82 4.76 -7.83
CA VAL A 149 -3.87 4.89 -9.29
C VAL A 149 -2.83 3.98 -9.93
N GLU A 150 -3.25 3.04 -10.78
CA GLU A 150 -2.36 2.19 -11.58
C GLU A 150 -1.30 1.42 -10.76
N ASN A 151 -1.64 0.98 -9.54
CA ASN A 151 -0.74 0.14 -8.73
C ASN A 151 -0.88 -1.34 -9.13
N ASP A 152 0.23 -2.06 -9.07
CA ASP A 152 0.30 -3.51 -9.27
C ASP A 152 0.47 -4.19 -7.90
N CYS A 153 -0.55 -4.94 -7.51
CA CYS A 153 -0.62 -5.67 -6.24
C CYS A 153 -0.90 -7.17 -6.50
N THR A 154 -0.31 -7.71 -7.56
CA THR A 154 -0.56 -9.09 -8.00
C THR A 154 0.34 -10.09 -7.29
N HIS A 155 -0.08 -11.37 -7.28
CA HIS A 155 0.74 -12.49 -6.79
C HIS A 155 1.21 -12.36 -5.33
N GLY A 156 0.47 -11.64 -4.49
CA GLY A 156 0.65 -11.56 -3.04
C GLY A 156 -0.44 -12.34 -2.32
N GLY A 157 -0.55 -12.07 -1.02
CA GLY A 157 -1.70 -12.50 -0.26
C GLY A 157 -2.88 -11.56 -0.44
N ASP A 158 -3.23 -10.81 0.59
CA ASP A 158 -4.26 -9.78 0.46
C ASP A 158 -3.75 -8.70 -0.50
N GLY A 159 -4.54 -8.35 -1.52
CA GLY A 159 -4.24 -7.25 -2.44
C GLY A 159 -4.24 -5.89 -1.71
N ILE A 160 -5.29 -5.11 -1.90
CA ILE A 160 -5.48 -3.87 -1.12
C ILE A 160 -6.43 -4.17 0.03
N PHE A 161 -5.90 -4.21 1.24
CA PHE A 161 -6.67 -4.45 2.46
C PHE A 161 -6.99 -3.13 3.18
N VAL A 162 -8.28 -2.79 3.22
CA VAL A 162 -8.77 -1.55 3.85
C VAL A 162 -9.47 -1.87 5.17
N ARG A 163 -8.82 -1.59 6.30
CA ARG A 163 -9.45 -1.64 7.63
C ARG A 163 -9.87 -0.25 8.08
N VAL A 164 -11.10 0.10 7.76
CA VAL A 164 -11.73 1.34 8.21
C VAL A 164 -12.08 1.21 9.68
N LEU A 165 -11.38 1.94 10.54
CA LEU A 165 -11.81 2.13 11.93
C LEU A 165 -12.66 3.39 12.10
N ASN A 166 -12.61 4.35 11.16
CA ASN A 166 -13.52 5.52 11.04
C ASN A 166 -13.41 6.13 9.62
N GLY A 167 -14.51 6.27 8.88
CA GLY A 167 -14.57 7.04 7.60
C GLY A 167 -14.50 6.21 6.30
N TRP A 168 -15.52 6.37 5.45
CA TRP A 168 -15.81 5.60 4.24
C TRP A 168 -14.87 5.94 3.08
N ARG A 169 -14.76 5.05 2.07
CA ARG A 169 -14.00 5.28 0.83
C ARG A 169 -14.91 5.35 -0.40
N LEU A 170 -14.51 6.19 -1.36
CA LEU A 170 -15.10 6.27 -2.69
C LEU A 170 -14.32 5.38 -3.67
N PHE A 171 -15.05 4.53 -4.40
CA PHE A 171 -14.55 3.71 -5.50
C PHE A 171 -15.41 4.05 -6.74
N GLU A 172 -14.83 4.72 -7.74
CA GLU A 172 -15.53 5.13 -8.96
C GLU A 172 -15.17 4.20 -10.12
N ILE A 173 -16.19 3.57 -10.73
CA ILE A 173 -16.08 2.89 -12.03
C ILE A 173 -16.95 3.68 -13.02
N PRO A 174 -16.42 4.15 -14.16
CA PRO A 174 -17.24 4.80 -15.17
C PRO A 174 -18.05 3.73 -15.94
N LEU A 175 -19.37 3.69 -15.72
CA LEU A 175 -20.32 2.89 -16.49
C LEU A 175 -21.24 3.83 -17.28
N ARG A 176 -21.44 3.58 -18.58
CA ARG A 176 -22.44 4.29 -19.39
C ARG A 176 -23.78 3.54 -19.34
N ALA A 177 -24.80 4.17 -18.77
CA ALA A 177 -26.17 3.67 -18.74
C ALA A 177 -26.86 3.77 -20.12
N ASN A 178 -27.94 3.00 -20.33
CA ASN A 178 -28.84 3.11 -21.48
C ASN A 178 -30.33 3.02 -21.04
N ASP A 179 -31.21 3.10 -22.02
CA ASP A 179 -32.67 3.16 -21.95
C ASP A 179 -33.37 1.85 -21.56
N GLN A 180 -32.63 0.79 -21.23
CA GLN A 180 -33.16 -0.53 -20.86
C GLN A 180 -33.17 -0.80 -19.34
N TRP A 181 -32.72 0.15 -18.51
CA TRP A 181 -32.61 -0.03 -17.07
C TRP A 181 -33.94 0.28 -16.36
N GLN A 182 -34.31 -0.54 -15.36
CA GLN A 182 -35.54 -0.38 -14.57
C GLN A 182 -35.23 -0.31 -13.08
N THR A 183 -35.83 0.67 -12.39
CA THR A 183 -35.73 0.82 -10.93
C THR A 183 -36.69 -0.13 -10.22
N SER A 184 -36.24 -0.77 -9.13
CA SER A 184 -37.09 -1.61 -8.27
C SER A 184 -36.86 -1.27 -6.80
N GLY A 185 -37.94 -0.94 -6.08
CA GLY A 185 -37.94 -0.59 -4.66
C GLY A 185 -37.86 0.91 -4.40
N ASP A 186 -38.10 1.28 -3.14
CA ASP A 186 -37.82 2.63 -2.66
C ASP A 186 -36.31 2.80 -2.62
N LEU A 187 -35.85 3.81 -3.32
CA LEU A 187 -34.47 4.18 -3.33
C LEU A 187 -34.21 5.12 -2.10
N PRO A 188 -32.97 5.19 -1.57
CA PRO A 188 -32.64 5.99 -0.37
C PRO A 188 -32.17 7.42 -0.68
N ASP A 189 -32.77 8.47 -0.08
CA ASP A 189 -32.61 9.91 -0.44
C ASP A 189 -31.15 10.45 -0.60
N LYS A 190 -30.15 9.70 -0.11
CA LYS A 190 -28.71 9.98 -0.31
C LYS A 190 -27.86 8.74 -0.08
N VAL A 191 -27.17 8.25 -1.12
CA VAL A 191 -26.08 7.26 -0.96
C VAL A 191 -24.73 7.98 -0.89
N ARG A 192 -23.97 7.78 0.20
CA ARG A 192 -22.66 8.46 0.40
C ARG A 192 -21.46 7.65 -0.09
N ALA A 193 -21.55 6.32 -0.14
CA ALA A 193 -20.54 5.43 -0.68
C ALA A 193 -21.08 3.99 -0.80
N LEU A 194 -20.50 3.22 -1.73
CA LEU A 194 -20.60 1.76 -1.82
C LEU A 194 -19.19 1.18 -1.82
N ALA A 195 -18.96 0.10 -1.07
CA ALA A 195 -17.68 -0.62 -1.07
C ALA A 195 -17.91 -2.08 -1.48
N LEU A 196 -17.10 -2.55 -2.43
CA LEU A 196 -17.06 -3.93 -2.89
C LEU A 196 -15.61 -4.42 -2.78
N CYS A 197 -15.39 -5.50 -2.03
CA CYS A 197 -14.06 -6.12 -1.90
C CYS A 197 -14.14 -7.53 -2.47
N PHE A 198 -13.21 -7.85 -3.36
CA PHE A 198 -13.07 -9.17 -3.96
C PHE A 198 -11.63 -9.63 -3.82
N ASP A 199 -11.45 -10.90 -3.49
CA ASP A 199 -10.15 -11.53 -3.33
C ASP A 199 -10.08 -12.76 -4.26
N SER A 200 -8.97 -12.94 -4.98
CA SER A 200 -8.76 -14.11 -5.83
C SER A 200 -7.32 -14.60 -5.76
N TRP A 201 -7.05 -15.55 -4.87
CA TRP A 201 -5.77 -16.22 -4.75
C TRP A 201 -5.62 -17.33 -5.79
N GLY A 202 -5.14 -16.98 -6.99
CA GLY A 202 -4.79 -17.98 -8.01
C GLY A 202 -5.97 -18.75 -8.60
N ALA A 203 -7.21 -18.32 -8.34
CA ALA A 203 -8.40 -18.82 -9.01
C ALA A 203 -8.39 -18.44 -10.51
N PRO A 204 -9.05 -19.20 -11.39
CA PRO A 204 -9.32 -18.75 -12.77
C PRO A 204 -10.01 -17.38 -12.76
N ILE A 205 -9.97 -16.66 -13.89
CA ILE A 205 -10.54 -15.30 -14.03
C ILE A 205 -11.87 -15.18 -13.29
N LEU A 206 -11.85 -14.41 -12.20
CA LEU A 206 -13.04 -13.97 -11.50
C LEU A 206 -13.80 -13.02 -12.44
N ARG A 207 -14.82 -13.55 -13.12
CA ARG A 207 -15.75 -12.75 -13.92
C ARG A 207 -16.93 -12.34 -13.05
N LEU A 208 -16.84 -11.16 -12.47
CA LEU A 208 -17.93 -10.50 -11.79
C LEU A 208 -18.73 -9.69 -12.82
N THR A 209 -20.01 -10.00 -12.97
CA THR A 209 -20.94 -9.16 -13.73
C THR A 209 -21.81 -8.45 -12.71
N ILE A 210 -21.58 -7.15 -12.56
CA ILE A 210 -22.43 -6.28 -11.76
C ILE A 210 -23.39 -5.61 -12.75
N ASP A 211 -24.64 -6.04 -12.72
CA ASP A 211 -25.73 -5.46 -13.51
C ASP A 211 -26.68 -4.77 -12.53
N GLY A 212 -27.04 -3.50 -12.80
CA GLY A 212 -27.98 -2.79 -11.93
C GLY A 212 -27.38 -2.14 -10.67
N LEU A 213 -26.34 -1.30 -10.78
CA LEU A 213 -25.94 -0.44 -9.66
C LEU A 213 -26.69 0.90 -9.73
N ALA A 214 -27.75 1.03 -8.93
CA ALA A 214 -28.55 2.24 -8.81
C ALA A 214 -28.19 3.01 -7.52
N PHE A 215 -28.17 4.34 -7.62
CA PHE A 215 -27.97 5.28 -6.52
C PHE A 215 -29.10 6.33 -6.54
N GLU A 216 -29.47 6.86 -5.37
CA GLU A 216 -29.98 8.25 -5.28
C GLU A 216 -28.92 9.19 -4.73
#